data_AF-A0A0Q7XL27-F1
#
_entry.id   AF-A0A0Q7XL27-F1
#
_cell.length_a   1.000
_cell.length_b   1.000
_cell.length_c   1.000
_cell.angle_alpha   90.00
_cell.angle_beta   90.00
_cell.angle_gamma   90.00
#
_symmetry.space_group_name_H-M   'P 1'
#
loop_
_entity.id
_entity.type
_entity.pdbx_description
1 polymer ?
#
loop_
_entity_poly.entity_id
_entity_poly.type
_entity_poly.pdbx_seq_one_letter_code
_entity_poly.pdbx_strand_id
1 'polypeptide(L)'
;MLACGLGFFAVSVPAQSQTSVETVVVPAQKDVKPLTLWPDEILEYIGDYQLANGKTLYLTRQGTRMYGQIGSLPKHELIATGLRKFSAADGQLSVHIKYTWDGQITGNVAYVDSSRSAGLVPVLVEFASR
;
A
#
# COMPACT_ATOMS: atom_id res chain seq x y z
N MET A 1 28.30 64.94 37.80
CA MET A 1 28.91 63.61 37.89
C MET A 1 28.06 62.65 37.09
N LEU A 2 28.67 62.01 36.10
CA LEU A 2 28.09 61.02 35.19
C LEU A 2 28.01 59.66 35.93
N ALA A 3 26.92 58.90 35.80
CA ALA A 3 26.89 57.49 36.16
C ALA A 3 25.97 56.71 35.21
N CYS A 4 26.56 55.70 34.59
CA CYS A 4 25.98 54.75 33.64
C CYS A 4 25.07 53.74 34.33
N GLY A 5 24.16 53.13 33.57
CA GLY A 5 23.41 51.95 34.01
C GLY A 5 22.67 51.28 32.86
N LEU A 6 23.40 50.59 31.99
CA LEU A 6 22.86 49.63 31.01
C LEU A 6 22.34 48.39 31.74
N GLY A 7 21.11 47.97 31.41
CA GLY A 7 20.54 46.70 31.85
C GLY A 7 19.66 46.10 30.76
N PHE A 8 20.24 45.24 29.94
CA PHE A 8 19.51 44.40 28.99
C PHE A 8 18.81 43.27 29.77
N PHE A 9 17.48 43.16 29.65
CA PHE A 9 16.75 41.98 30.09
C PHE A 9 16.52 41.06 28.90
N ALA A 10 17.07 39.84 29.00
CA ALA A 10 16.91 38.77 28.02
C ALA A 10 15.47 38.23 28.04
N VAL A 11 14.85 38.11 26.87
CA VAL A 11 13.54 37.46 26.71
C VAL A 11 13.76 35.95 26.61
N SER A 12 13.41 35.21 27.66
CA SER A 12 13.35 33.75 27.62
C SER A 12 12.06 33.31 26.91
N VAL A 13 12.21 32.77 25.71
CA VAL A 13 11.11 32.14 24.93
C VAL A 13 10.90 30.73 25.49
N PRO A 14 9.73 30.37 26.04
CA PRO A 14 9.46 28.97 26.31
C PRO A 14 9.28 28.24 24.97
N ALA A 15 10.27 27.41 24.62
CA ALA A 15 10.13 26.40 23.58
C ALA A 15 9.11 25.36 24.06
N GLN A 16 7.83 25.62 23.78
CA GLN A 16 6.78 24.68 24.07
C GLN A 16 6.87 23.55 23.03
N SER A 17 7.46 22.44 23.46
CA SER A 17 7.51 21.17 22.74
C SER A 17 6.16 20.89 22.13
N GLN A 18 6.10 21.01 20.80
CA GLN A 18 4.95 20.65 20.01
C GLN A 18 4.88 19.13 20.05
N THR A 19 4.11 18.61 21.02
CA THR A 19 3.68 17.22 21.03
C THR A 19 2.92 17.00 19.73
N SER A 20 3.63 16.51 18.71
CA SER A 20 3.03 16.04 17.47
C SER A 20 2.19 14.84 17.87
N VAL A 21 0.89 15.07 18.01
CA VAL A 21 -0.09 14.00 18.06
C VAL A 21 -0.02 13.37 16.68
N GLU A 22 0.85 12.37 16.54
CA GLU A 22 0.87 11.50 15.38
C GLU A 22 -0.45 10.73 15.43
N THR A 23 -1.48 11.33 14.83
CA THR A 23 -2.75 10.67 14.58
C THR A 23 -2.43 9.50 13.66
N VAL A 24 -2.27 8.32 14.25
CA VAL A 24 -2.15 7.06 13.54
C VAL A 24 -3.48 6.88 12.81
N VAL A 25 -3.51 7.27 11.53
CA VAL A 25 -4.62 6.98 10.63
C VAL A 25 -4.56 5.49 10.39
N VAL A 26 -5.20 4.72 11.26
CA VAL A 26 -5.53 3.33 10.96
C VAL A 26 -6.51 3.42 9.79
N PRO A 27 -6.16 2.93 8.58
CA PRO A 27 -7.13 2.92 7.49
C PRO A 27 -8.31 2.07 7.98
N ALA A 28 -9.48 2.70 8.08
CA ALA A 28 -10.71 1.98 8.39
C ALA A 28 -10.80 0.81 7.41
N GLN A 29 -10.74 -0.42 7.92
CA GLN A 29 -11.08 -1.60 7.15
C GLN A 29 -12.57 -1.47 6.84
N LYS A 30 -12.86 -0.80 5.73
CA LYS A 30 -14.21 -0.67 5.20
C LYS A 30 -14.69 -2.10 4.99
N ASP A 31 -15.84 -2.47 5.56
CA ASP A 31 -16.43 -3.80 5.37
C ASP A 31 -16.57 -4.07 3.88
N VAL A 32 -15.59 -4.77 3.30
CA VAL A 32 -15.62 -5.07 1.88
C VAL A 32 -16.35 -6.38 1.70
N LYS A 33 -17.60 -6.30 1.26
CA LYS A 33 -18.35 -7.49 0.87
C LYS A 33 -17.61 -8.17 -0.28
N PRO A 34 -17.13 -9.42 -0.12
CA PRO A 34 -16.45 -10.13 -1.18
C PRO A 34 -17.36 -10.27 -2.40
N LEU A 35 -16.79 -10.04 -3.58
CA LEU A 35 -17.42 -10.39 -4.84
C LEU A 35 -17.07 -11.85 -5.15
N THR A 36 -18.09 -12.68 -5.40
CA THR A 36 -17.84 -14.03 -5.92
C THR A 36 -17.41 -13.92 -7.37
N LEU A 37 -16.20 -14.38 -7.68
CA LEU A 37 -15.74 -14.59 -9.05
C LEU A 37 -15.92 -16.04 -9.46
N TRP A 38 -16.35 -16.24 -10.69
CA TRP A 38 -16.35 -17.54 -11.35
C TRP A 38 -14.91 -17.93 -11.72
N PRO A 39 -14.61 -19.24 -11.80
CA PRO A 39 -13.26 -19.70 -12.10
C PRO A 39 -12.67 -19.16 -13.42
N ASP A 40 -13.54 -18.91 -14.40
CA ASP A 40 -13.13 -18.38 -15.71
C ASP A 40 -12.88 -16.87 -15.65
N GLU A 41 -13.57 -16.13 -14.78
CA GLU A 41 -13.29 -14.70 -14.54
C GLU A 41 -11.92 -14.49 -13.88
N ILE A 42 -11.46 -15.45 -13.06
CA ILE A 42 -10.12 -15.40 -12.47
C ILE A 42 -9.05 -15.44 -13.57
N LEU A 43 -9.27 -16.21 -14.64
CA LEU A 43 -8.30 -16.39 -15.73
C LEU A 43 -7.95 -15.08 -16.44
N GLU A 44 -8.85 -14.10 -16.46
CA GLU A 44 -8.62 -12.78 -17.06
C GLU A 44 -7.47 -12.02 -16.37
N TYR A 45 -7.20 -12.32 -15.10
CA TYR A 45 -6.24 -11.59 -14.27
C TYR A 45 -4.94 -12.36 -14.02
N ILE A 46 -4.81 -13.57 -14.54
CA ILE A 46 -3.62 -14.40 -14.31
C ILE A 46 -2.48 -13.92 -15.20
N GLY A 47 -1.29 -13.77 -14.61
CA GLY A 47 -0.11 -13.33 -15.31
C GLY A 47 0.93 -12.68 -14.42
N ASP A 48 1.98 -12.20 -15.07
CA ASP A 48 3.14 -11.60 -14.43
C ASP A 48 3.17 -10.10 -14.76
N TYR A 49 3.13 -9.27 -13.72
CA TYR A 49 3.06 -7.81 -13.84
C TYR A 49 4.33 -7.18 -13.31
N GLN A 50 5.07 -6.48 -14.18
CA GLN A 50 6.25 -5.74 -13.79
C GLN A 50 5.85 -4.49 -13.00
N LEU A 51 6.31 -4.41 -11.76
CA LEU A 51 6.07 -3.27 -10.88
C LEU A 51 7.13 -2.19 -11.13
N ALA A 52 6.74 -0.93 -10.95
CA ALA A 52 7.63 0.21 -11.13
C ALA A 52 8.89 0.19 -10.24
N ASN A 53 8.85 -0.55 -9.13
CA ASN A 53 9.98 -0.73 -8.22
C ASN A 53 10.94 -1.89 -8.61
N GLY A 54 10.76 -2.48 -9.80
CA GLY A 54 11.61 -3.55 -10.32
C GLY A 54 11.27 -4.95 -9.80
N LYS A 55 10.29 -5.11 -8.91
CA LYS A 55 9.74 -6.43 -8.55
C LYS A 55 8.67 -6.86 -9.55
N THR A 56 8.26 -8.12 -9.45
CA THR A 56 7.17 -8.70 -10.25
C THR A 56 6.03 -9.11 -9.32
N LEU A 57 4.79 -8.75 -9.67
CA LEU A 57 3.59 -9.35 -9.11
C LEU A 57 3.21 -10.56 -9.97
N TYR A 58 3.15 -11.74 -9.34
CA TYR A 58 2.64 -12.96 -9.93
C TYR A 58 1.19 -13.15 -9.48
N LEU A 59 0.25 -13.13 -10.41
CA LEU A 59 -1.14 -13.53 -10.18
C LEU A 59 -1.33 -14.93 -10.75
N THR A 60 -1.67 -15.90 -9.89
CA THR A 60 -1.79 -17.31 -10.26
C THR A 60 -3.13 -17.90 -9.82
N ARG A 61 -3.63 -18.88 -10.57
CA ARG A 61 -4.84 -19.64 -10.23
C ARG A 61 -4.45 -21.03 -9.74
N GLN A 62 -5.06 -21.46 -8.63
CA GLN A 62 -5.00 -22.86 -8.18
C GLN A 62 -6.43 -23.32 -7.86
N GLY A 63 -6.97 -24.25 -8.67
CA GLY A 63 -8.36 -24.69 -8.53
C GLY A 63 -9.35 -23.56 -8.81
N THR A 64 -10.13 -23.16 -7.81
CA THR A 64 -11.09 -22.04 -7.87
C THR A 64 -10.59 -20.79 -7.17
N ARG A 65 -9.33 -20.78 -6.72
CA ARG A 65 -8.76 -19.71 -5.90
C ARG A 65 -7.71 -18.95 -6.69
N MET A 66 -7.65 -17.65 -6.43
CA MET A 66 -6.66 -16.73 -6.97
C MET A 66 -5.59 -16.46 -5.91
N TYR A 67 -4.33 -16.37 -6.32
CA TYR A 67 -3.20 -16.09 -5.45
C TYR A 67 -2.34 -14.98 -6.02
N GLY A 68 -1.78 -14.15 -5.14
CA GLY A 68 -0.82 -13.11 -5.47
C GLY A 68 0.51 -13.33 -4.75
N GLN A 69 1.61 -13.05 -5.44
CA GLN A 69 2.95 -13.10 -4.87
C GLN A 69 3.82 -11.96 -5.42
N ILE A 70 4.61 -11.31 -4.56
CA ILE A 70 5.52 -10.23 -4.95
C ILE A 70 6.96 -10.73 -4.90
N GLY A 71 7.60 -10.94 -6.05
CA GLY A 71 8.96 -11.49 -6.11
C GLY A 71 9.07 -12.80 -5.32
N SER A 72 9.95 -12.83 -4.32
CA SER A 72 10.17 -13.98 -3.42
C SER A 72 9.41 -13.89 -2.09
N LEU A 73 8.53 -12.89 -1.91
CA LEU A 73 7.71 -12.78 -0.70
C LEU A 73 6.70 -13.94 -0.60
N PRO A 74 6.12 -14.20 0.58
CA PRO A 74 5.07 -15.19 0.73
C PRO A 74 3.91 -14.99 -0.26
N LYS A 75 3.30 -16.10 -0.66
CA LYS A 75 2.12 -16.12 -1.54
C LYS A 75 0.86 -15.98 -0.70
N HIS A 76 -0.07 -15.16 -1.15
CA HIS A 76 -1.32 -14.87 -0.45
C HIS A 76 -2.53 -15.27 -1.31
N GLU A 77 -3.54 -15.89 -0.69
CA GLU A 77 -4.82 -16.06 -1.36
C GLU A 77 -5.53 -14.71 -1.48
N LEU A 78 -6.07 -14.42 -2.66
CA LEU A 78 -6.76 -13.18 -2.95
C LEU A 78 -8.27 -13.42 -3.08
N ILE A 79 -9.05 -12.57 -2.41
CA ILE A 79 -10.49 -12.45 -2.60
C ILE A 79 -10.80 -11.20 -3.40
N ALA A 80 -11.81 -11.25 -4.26
CA ALA A 80 -12.28 -10.05 -4.95
C ALA A 80 -13.05 -9.17 -3.97
N THR A 81 -12.61 -7.93 -3.86
CA THR A 81 -13.15 -6.90 -2.97
C THR A 81 -13.92 -5.82 -3.75
N GLY A 82 -14.00 -5.98 -5.07
CA GLY A 82 -14.75 -5.13 -5.97
C GLY A 82 -14.34 -5.39 -7.40
N LEU A 83 -14.88 -4.61 -8.34
CA LEU A 83 -14.54 -4.74 -9.74
C LEU A 83 -13.02 -4.54 -9.93
N ARG A 84 -12.33 -5.61 -10.35
CA ARG A 84 -10.87 -5.67 -10.55
C ARG A 84 -10.05 -5.28 -9.32
N LYS A 85 -10.64 -5.42 -8.12
CA LYS A 85 -10.00 -5.16 -6.84
C LYS A 85 -9.89 -6.46 -6.08
N PHE A 86 -8.71 -6.74 -5.57
CA PHE A 86 -8.38 -7.97 -4.90
C PHE A 86 -7.61 -7.68 -3.63
N SER A 87 -7.91 -8.40 -2.56
CA SER A 87 -7.19 -8.26 -1.29
C SER A 87 -6.96 -9.63 -0.68
N ALA A 88 -5.81 -9.79 -0.04
CA ALA A 88 -5.53 -10.92 0.82
C ALA A 88 -6.24 -10.75 2.17
N ALA A 89 -6.75 -11.86 2.72
CA ALA A 89 -7.47 -11.84 3.99
C ALA A 89 -6.59 -11.40 5.18
N ASP A 90 -5.28 -11.59 5.08
CA ASP A 90 -4.29 -11.17 6.08
C ASP A 90 -3.88 -9.69 5.95
N GLY A 91 -4.38 -8.96 4.95
CA GLY A 91 -4.05 -7.55 4.71
C GLY A 91 -2.67 -7.31 4.12
N GLN A 92 -1.90 -8.36 3.82
CA GLN A 92 -0.50 -8.24 3.38
C GLN A 92 -0.36 -7.87 1.90
N LEU A 93 -1.43 -8.05 1.12
CA LEU A 93 -1.45 -7.77 -0.32
C LEU A 93 -2.81 -7.22 -0.76
N SER A 94 -2.81 -6.17 -1.55
CA SER A 94 -3.98 -5.66 -2.26
C SER A 94 -3.60 -5.20 -3.66
N VAL A 95 -4.47 -5.49 -4.63
CA VAL A 95 -4.26 -5.24 -6.05
C VAL A 95 -5.49 -4.56 -6.62
N HIS A 96 -5.28 -3.52 -7.44
CA HIS A 96 -6.34 -2.90 -8.22
C HIS A 96 -5.89 -2.79 -9.68
N ILE A 97 -6.52 -3.58 -10.53
CA ILE A 97 -6.25 -3.63 -11.97
C ILE A 97 -7.15 -2.61 -12.69
N LYS A 98 -6.56 -1.87 -13.62
CA LYS A 98 -7.20 -0.87 -14.47
C LYS A 98 -6.91 -1.20 -15.93
N TYR A 99 -7.91 -0.99 -16.78
CA TYR A 99 -7.72 -0.98 -18.23
C TYR A 99 -7.74 0.46 -18.71
N THR A 100 -6.77 0.82 -19.52
CA THR A 100 -6.76 2.10 -20.23
C THR A 100 -7.58 1.99 -21.52
N TRP A 101 -7.93 3.13 -22.11
CA TRP A 101 -8.78 3.19 -23.31
C TRP A 101 -8.13 2.55 -24.55
N ASP A 102 -6.80 2.47 -24.58
CA ASP A 102 -5.99 1.82 -25.59
C ASP A 102 -5.76 0.32 -25.32
N GLY A 103 -6.40 -0.23 -24.29
CA GLY A 103 -6.38 -1.65 -23.96
C GLY A 103 -5.18 -2.10 -23.11
N GLN A 104 -4.31 -1.19 -22.65
CA GLN A 104 -3.22 -1.56 -21.74
C GLN A 104 -3.75 -1.89 -20.34
N ILE A 105 -3.09 -2.85 -19.69
CA ILE A 105 -3.36 -3.21 -18.30
C ILE A 105 -2.43 -2.39 -17.42
N THR A 106 -2.99 -1.62 -16.50
CA THR A 106 -2.27 -0.85 -15.49
C THR A 106 -2.84 -1.15 -14.12
N GLY A 107 -2.26 -0.56 -13.07
CA GLY A 107 -2.86 -0.68 -11.76
C GLY A 107 -1.97 -0.28 -10.62
N ASN A 108 -2.42 -0.63 -9.43
CA ASN A 108 -1.72 -0.38 -8.18
C ASN A 108 -1.67 -1.66 -7.35
N VAL A 109 -0.56 -1.86 -6.67
CA VAL A 109 -0.33 -2.92 -5.71
C VAL A 109 0.10 -2.29 -4.40
N ALA A 110 -0.54 -2.67 -3.30
CA ALA A 110 -0.08 -2.42 -1.95
C ALA A 110 0.37 -3.74 -1.35
N TYR A 111 1.62 -3.83 -0.87
CA TYR A 111 2.10 -5.06 -0.24
C TYR A 111 2.99 -4.77 0.97
N VAL A 112 2.98 -5.67 1.94
CA VAL A 112 3.87 -5.60 3.10
C VAL A 112 5.15 -6.36 2.80
N ASP A 113 6.29 -5.68 2.86
CA ASP A 113 7.60 -6.30 2.70
C ASP A 113 8.10 -6.83 4.05
N SER A 114 7.78 -8.09 4.35
CA SER A 114 8.20 -8.76 5.58
C SER A 114 9.72 -8.97 5.70
N SER A 115 10.48 -8.76 4.62
CA SER A 115 11.95 -8.77 4.68
C SER A 115 12.54 -7.47 5.22
N ARG A 116 11.76 -6.39 5.30
CA ARG A 116 12.19 -5.09 5.82
C ARG A 116 11.84 -4.99 7.31
N SER A 117 12.76 -4.43 8.11
CA SER A 117 12.50 -4.13 9.54
C SER A 117 11.33 -3.16 9.78
N ALA A 118 10.86 -2.48 8.73
CA ALA A 118 9.68 -1.62 8.71
C ALA A 118 8.42 -2.35 8.18
N GLY A 119 8.39 -3.69 8.25
CA GLY A 119 7.40 -4.60 7.64
C GLY A 119 5.96 -4.51 8.17
N LEU A 120 5.52 -3.33 8.62
CA LEU A 120 4.14 -3.01 8.95
C LEU A 120 3.57 -1.91 8.04
N VAL A 121 4.43 -1.18 7.30
CA VAL A 121 3.97 -0.15 6.36
C VAL A 121 3.87 -0.74 4.96
N PRO A 122 2.67 -0.71 4.31
CA PRO A 122 2.52 -1.23 2.96
C PRO A 122 3.27 -0.36 1.96
N VAL A 123 3.96 -1.01 1.04
CA VAL A 123 4.59 -0.40 -0.14
C VAL A 123 3.53 -0.30 -1.23
N LEU A 124 3.19 0.92 -1.65
CA LEU A 124 2.30 1.19 -2.77
C LEU A 124 3.11 1.37 -4.05
N VAL A 125 2.79 0.60 -5.08
CA VAL A 125 3.55 0.57 -6.34
C VAL A 125 2.58 0.43 -7.52
N GLU A 126 2.86 1.17 -8.59
CA GLU A 126 2.14 1.05 -9.85
C GLU A 126 2.73 -0.04 -10.75
N PHE A 127 1.91 -0.54 -11.67
CA PHE A 127 2.35 -1.41 -12.75
C PHE A 127 1.66 -1.05 -14.06
N ALA A 128 2.32 -1.41 -15.16
CA ALA A 128 1.78 -1.37 -16.52
C ALA A 128 2.30 -2.59 -17.28
N SER A 129 1.40 -3.37 -17.88
CA SER A 129 1.76 -4.44 -18.81
C SER A 129 2.22 -3.78 -20.11
N ARG A 130 3.40 -4.19 -20.60
CA ARG A 130 3.90 -3.78 -21.92
C ARG A 130 3.22 -4.55 -23.03
#